data_AF-A0AAU6EYL5-F1
#
_entry.id   AF-A0AAU6EYL5-F1
#
_cell.length_a   1.000
_cell.length_b   1.000
_cell.length_c   1.000
_cell.angle_alpha   90.00
_cell.angle_beta   90.00
_cell.angle_gamma   90.00
#
_symmetry.space_group_name_H-M   'P 1'
#
loop_
_entity.id
_entity.type
_entity.pdbx_description
1 polymer ?
#
loop_
_entity_poly.entity_id
_entity_poly.type
_entity_poly.pdbx_seq_one_letter_code
_entity_poly.pdbx_strand_id
1 'polypeptide(L)'
;MAQGFQVDPDAILKYAMAGERQHERIPGIVAALGGVDVPWGAFGKLPDSDELHAAYREHAAASEQNVQDLVGVMQTVIDNLRTTAGNYIGVESATDAAFGGSGQA
;
A
#
# COMPACT_ATOMS: atom_id res chain seq x y z
N MET A 1 -16.51 -9.40 32.80
CA MET A 1 -17.05 -8.40 31.85
C MET A 1 -15.90 -8.02 30.92
N ALA A 2 -15.97 -8.44 29.66
CA ALA A 2 -14.93 -8.13 28.69
C ALA A 2 -14.89 -6.60 28.54
N GLN A 3 -13.81 -5.97 29.01
CA GLN A 3 -13.49 -4.60 28.63
C GLN A 3 -13.20 -4.67 27.14
N GLY A 4 -14.25 -4.43 26.34
CA GLY A 4 -14.19 -4.50 24.89
C GLY A 4 -13.08 -3.58 24.41
N PHE A 5 -12.24 -4.08 23.51
CA PHE A 5 -11.29 -3.24 22.79
C PHE A 5 -12.08 -2.10 22.14
N GLN A 6 -11.96 -0.90 22.69
CA GLN A 6 -12.54 0.29 22.10
C GLN A 6 -11.64 0.68 20.93
N VAL A 7 -12.06 0.30 19.73
CA VAL A 7 -11.34 0.63 18.51
C VAL A 7 -11.68 2.08 18.15
N ASP A 8 -10.65 2.91 18.00
CA ASP A 8 -10.78 4.31 17.58
C ASP A 8 -10.78 4.39 16.04
N PRO A 9 -11.93 4.64 15.39
CA PRO A 9 -12.01 4.74 13.93
C PRO A 9 -11.21 5.93 13.37
N ASP A 10 -11.03 7.02 14.14
CA ASP A 10 -10.22 8.16 13.72
C ASP A 10 -8.74 7.77 13.64
N ALA A 11 -8.27 6.89 14.53
CA ALA A 11 -6.91 6.37 14.47
C ALA A 11 -6.68 5.53 13.19
N ILE A 12 -7.66 4.71 12.80
CA ILE A 12 -7.62 3.92 11.57
C ILE A 12 -7.60 4.84 10.34
N LEU A 13 -8.44 5.87 10.32
CA LEU A 13 -8.48 6.85 9.22
C LEU A 13 -7.17 7.64 9.11
N LYS A 14 -6.58 8.06 10.22
CA LYS A 14 -5.26 8.73 10.24
C LYS A 14 -4.18 7.85 9.64
N TYR A 15 -4.20 6.55 9.92
CA TYR A 15 -3.25 5.61 9.35
C TYR A 15 -3.46 5.40 7.84
N ALA A 16 -4.72 5.31 7.40
CA ALA A 16 -5.04 5.25 5.96
C ALA A 16 -4.53 6.50 5.22
N MET A 17 -4.77 7.71 5.75
CA MET A 17 -4.28 8.97 5.17
C MET A 17 -2.74 9.04 5.14
N ALA A 18 -2.07 8.55 6.17
CA ALA A 18 -0.60 8.48 6.19
C ALA A 18 -0.09 7.51 5.11
N GLY A 19 -0.76 6.37 4.92
CA GLY A 19 -0.49 5.43 3.85
C GLY A 19 -0.67 6.06 2.46
N GLU A 20 -1.73 6.83 2.23
CA GLU A 20 -1.96 7.49 0.95
C GLU A 20 -0.87 8.49 0.60
N ARG A 21 -0.44 9.33 1.56
CA ARG A 21 0.68 10.26 1.32
C ARG A 21 1.98 9.55 0.96
N GLN A 22 2.19 8.35 1.50
CA GLN A 22 3.34 7.53 1.12
C GLN A 22 3.15 6.91 -0.26
N HIS A 23 1.93 6.46 -0.58
CA HIS A 23 1.55 5.92 -1.88
C HIS A 23 1.70 6.96 -3.01
N GLU A 24 1.42 8.24 -2.77
CA GLU A 24 1.64 9.33 -3.75
C GLU A 24 3.10 9.48 -4.20
N ARG A 25 4.07 9.03 -3.39
CA ARG A 25 5.50 9.10 -3.72
C ARG A 25 5.96 7.92 -4.59
N ILE A 26 5.18 6.84 -4.63
CA ILE A 26 5.53 5.59 -5.29
C ILE A 26 5.73 5.75 -6.81
N PRO A 27 4.88 6.48 -7.57
CA PRO A 27 5.12 6.70 -8.99
C PRO A 27 6.49 7.30 -9.29
N GLY A 28 6.96 8.21 -8.42
CA GLY A 28 8.30 8.79 -8.53
C GLY A 28 9.42 7.76 -8.29
N ILE A 29 9.21 6.83 -7.35
CA ILE A 29 10.17 5.74 -7.07
C ILE A 29 10.20 4.75 -8.25
N VAL A 30 9.03 4.37 -8.78
CA VAL A 30 8.93 3.50 -9.97
C VAL A 30 9.62 4.14 -11.17
N ALA A 31 9.37 5.44 -11.41
CA ALA A 31 10.02 6.16 -12.51
C ALA A 31 11.54 6.25 -12.33
N ALA A 32 12.03 6.45 -11.10
CA ALA A 32 13.46 6.47 -10.81
C ALA A 32 14.12 5.09 -11.02
N LEU A 33 13.41 4.00 -10.72
CA LEU A 33 13.88 2.63 -10.91
C LEU A 33 13.86 2.21 -12.39
N GLY A 34 12.80 2.55 -13.13
CA GLY A 34 12.70 2.28 -14.57
C GLY A 34 13.71 3.09 -15.40
N GLY A 35 14.28 4.16 -14.85
CA GLY A 35 15.34 4.95 -15.49
C GLY A 35 16.75 4.35 -15.39
N VAL A 36 16.96 3.30 -14.60
CA VAL A 36 18.26 2.63 -14.44
C VAL A 36 18.37 1.50 -15.49
N ASP A 37 18.56 1.87 -16.74
CA ASP A 37 18.95 0.91 -17.80
C ASP A 37 20.47 0.94 -17.98
N VAL A 38 21.12 -0.21 -17.76
CA VAL A 38 22.56 -0.33 -17.97
C VAL A 38 22.77 -0.85 -19.39
N PRO A 39 23.34 -0.04 -20.30
CA PRO A 39 23.50 -0.44 -21.69
C PRO A 39 24.46 -1.63 -21.80
N TRP A 40 24.20 -2.51 -22.75
CA TRP A 40 25.03 -3.71 -23.01
C TRP A 40 26.53 -3.41 -23.06
N GLY A 41 26.94 -2.29 -23.68
CA GLY A 41 28.34 -1.88 -23.77
C GLY A 41 29.03 -1.56 -22.43
N ALA A 42 28.27 -1.37 -21.34
CA ALA A 42 28.81 -1.15 -19.99
C ALA A 42 29.31 -2.44 -19.32
N PHE A 43 28.89 -3.61 -19.81
CA PHE A 43 29.32 -4.92 -19.30
C PHE A 43 30.67 -5.39 -19.88
N GLY A 44 31.25 -4.61 -20.81
CA GLY A 44 32.54 -4.91 -21.44
C GLY A 44 32.44 -5.92 -22.59
N LYS A 45 33.56 -6.57 -22.88
CA LYS A 45 33.74 -7.53 -23.99
C LYS A 45 34.12 -8.94 -23.48
N LEU A 46 33.85 -9.22 -22.22
CA LEU A 46 34.14 -10.53 -21.65
C LEU A 46 33.28 -11.58 -22.37
N PRO A 47 33.77 -12.82 -22.50
CA PRO A 47 32.97 -13.90 -23.09
C PRO A 47 31.60 -14.07 -22.41
N ASP A 48 31.50 -13.75 -21.12
CA ASP A 48 30.27 -13.84 -20.33
C ASP A 48 29.49 -12.51 -20.25
N SER A 49 29.91 -11.45 -20.96
CA SER A 49 29.26 -10.13 -20.91
C SER A 49 27.81 -10.16 -21.40
N ASP A 50 27.49 -11.03 -22.37
CA ASP A 50 26.13 -11.23 -22.86
C ASP A 50 25.23 -11.85 -21.79
N GLU A 51 25.75 -12.84 -21.07
CA GLU A 51 25.03 -13.55 -20.02
C GLU A 51 24.82 -12.65 -18.78
N LEU A 52 25.83 -11.85 -18.43
CA LEU A 52 25.73 -10.81 -17.40
C LEU A 52 24.68 -9.74 -17.74
N HIS A 53 24.63 -9.29 -18.99
CA HIS A 53 23.63 -8.33 -19.43
C HIS A 53 22.21 -8.93 -19.39
N ALA A 54 22.06 -10.18 -19.84
CA ALA A 54 20.79 -10.89 -19.78
C ALA A 54 20.30 -11.06 -18.32
N ALA A 55 21.18 -11.50 -17.42
CA ALA A 55 20.88 -11.64 -16.00
C ALA A 55 20.54 -10.29 -15.35
N TYR A 56 21.25 -9.22 -15.71
CA TYR A 56 20.91 -7.86 -15.26
C TYR A 56 19.50 -7.47 -15.68
N ARG A 57 19.15 -7.68 -16.96
CA ARG A 57 17.81 -7.33 -17.47
C ARG A 57 16.71 -8.11 -16.79
N GLU A 58 16.91 -9.41 -16.57
CA GLU A 58 15.97 -10.25 -15.84
C GLU A 58 15.78 -9.72 -14.40
N HIS A 59 16.87 -9.43 -13.71
CA HIS A 59 16.83 -8.90 -12.36
C HIS A 59 16.18 -7.51 -12.28
N ALA A 60 16.47 -6.63 -13.23
CA ALA A 60 15.87 -5.30 -13.31
C ALA A 60 14.35 -5.40 -13.53
N ALA A 61 13.91 -6.25 -14.46
CA ALA A 61 12.49 -6.49 -14.70
C ALA A 61 11.78 -7.10 -13.48
N ALA A 62 12.41 -8.08 -12.82
CA ALA A 62 11.87 -8.66 -11.60
C ALA A 62 11.77 -7.64 -10.46
N SER A 63 12.76 -6.76 -10.32
CA SER A 63 12.74 -5.68 -9.33
C SER A 63 11.62 -4.68 -9.60
N GLU A 64 11.38 -4.32 -10.86
CA GLU A 64 10.26 -3.46 -11.25
C GLU A 64 8.92 -4.11 -10.90
N GLN A 65 8.73 -5.39 -11.25
CA GLN A 65 7.51 -6.13 -10.92
C GLN A 65 7.28 -6.19 -9.40
N ASN A 66 8.33 -6.51 -8.62
CA ASN A 66 8.23 -6.58 -7.15
C ASN A 66 7.78 -5.24 -6.55
N VAL A 67 8.26 -4.12 -7.10
CA VAL A 67 7.83 -2.79 -6.66
C VAL A 67 6.36 -2.59 -6.98
N GLN A 68 5.93 -2.88 -8.21
CA GLN A 68 4.51 -2.78 -8.61
C GLN A 68 3.59 -3.64 -7.72
N ASP A 69 4.00 -4.85 -7.37
CA ASP A 69 3.26 -5.74 -6.48
C ASP A 69 3.12 -5.13 -5.08
N LEU A 70 4.22 -4.55 -4.54
CA LEU A 70 4.20 -3.86 -3.26
C LEU A 70 3.26 -2.65 -3.27
N VAL A 71 3.22 -1.90 -4.37
CA VAL A 71 2.25 -0.79 -4.56
C VAL A 71 0.82 -1.31 -4.43
N GLY A 72 0.49 -2.38 -5.14
CA GLY A 72 -0.85 -2.97 -5.12
C GLY A 72 -1.26 -3.48 -3.74
N VAL A 73 -0.34 -4.11 -3.01
CA VAL A 73 -0.57 -4.55 -1.63
C VAL A 73 -0.81 -3.35 -0.71
N MET A 74 -0.02 -2.28 -0.84
CA MET A 74 -0.18 -1.07 -0.03
C MET A 74 -1.52 -0.38 -0.27
N GLN A 75 -1.96 -0.27 -1.53
CA GLN A 75 -3.28 0.25 -1.88
C GLN A 75 -4.40 -0.61 -1.26
N THR A 76 -4.28 -1.94 -1.37
CA THR A 76 -5.24 -2.88 -0.75
C THR A 76 -5.34 -2.69 0.77
N VAL A 77 -4.22 -2.45 1.45
CA VAL A 77 -4.21 -2.17 2.90
C VAL A 77 -4.92 -0.86 3.22
N ILE A 78 -4.67 0.21 2.46
CA ILE A 78 -5.33 1.51 2.64
C ILE A 78 -6.85 1.37 2.47
N ASP A 79 -7.30 0.66 1.44
CA ASP A 79 -8.73 0.46 1.16
C ASP A 79 -9.41 -0.37 2.27
N ASN A 80 -8.72 -1.38 2.78
CA ASN A 80 -9.20 -2.19 3.91
C ASN A 80 -9.29 -1.38 5.20
N LEU A 81 -8.32 -0.50 5.48
CA LEU A 81 -8.38 0.39 6.63
C LEU A 81 -9.59 1.34 6.55
N ARG A 82 -9.84 1.93 5.37
CA ARG A 82 -11.02 2.79 5.13
C ARG A 82 -12.33 2.05 5.32
N THR A 83 -12.44 0.86 4.73
CA THR A 83 -13.61 -0.01 4.87
C THR A 83 -13.85 -0.36 6.33
N THR A 84 -12.78 -0.68 7.07
CA THR A 84 -12.85 -1.02 8.49
C THR A 84 -13.32 0.17 9.33
N ALA A 85 -12.75 1.36 9.13
CA ALA A 85 -13.18 2.57 9.82
C ALA A 85 -14.65 2.91 9.53
N GLY A 86 -15.07 2.81 8.25
CA GLY A 86 -16.45 3.02 7.83
C GLY A 86 -17.42 2.05 8.51
N ASN A 87 -17.03 0.78 8.67
CA ASN A 87 -17.84 -0.21 9.39
C ASN A 87 -18.00 0.14 10.88
N TYR A 88 -16.93 0.60 11.55
CA TYR A 88 -17.03 1.04 12.96
C TYR A 88 -17.97 2.23 13.12
N ILE A 89 -17.83 3.26 12.28
CA ILE A 89 -18.70 4.45 12.30
C ILE A 89 -20.17 4.06 12.00
N GLY A 90 -20.39 3.16 11.05
CA GLY A 90 -21.73 2.66 10.71
C GLY A 90 -22.39 1.89 11.84
N VAL A 91 -21.64 1.03 12.55
CA VAL A 91 -22.15 0.27 13.70
C VAL A 91 -22.44 1.19 14.90
N GLU A 92 -21.56 2.16 15.18
CA GLU A 92 -21.74 3.12 16.27
C GLU A 92 -22.97 4.00 16.03
N SER A 93 -23.11 4.58 14.82
CA SER A 93 -24.28 5.38 14.45
C SER A 93 -25.61 4.60 14.47
N ALA A 94 -25.61 3.34 14.04
CA ALA A 94 -26.79 2.47 14.11
C ALA A 94 -27.17 2.14 15.57
N THR A 95 -26.17 1.97 16.43
CA THR A 95 -26.36 1.72 17.87
C THR A 95 -26.93 2.96 18.55
N ASP A 96 -26.35 4.14 18.32
CA ASP A 96 -26.85 5.41 18.85
C ASP A 96 -28.28 5.72 18.38
N ALA A 97 -28.61 5.44 17.11
CA ALA A 97 -29.98 5.61 16.61
C ALA A 97 -30.97 4.64 17.28
N ALA A 98 -30.57 3.39 17.52
CA ALA A 98 -31.42 2.38 18.14
C ALA A 98 -31.67 2.63 19.64
N PHE A 99 -30.68 3.17 20.37
CA PHE A 99 -30.78 3.41 21.82
C PHE A 99 -31.10 4.87 22.19
N GLY A 100 -30.82 5.84 21.33
CA GLY A 100 -31.20 7.25 21.53
C GLY A 100 -32.69 7.54 21.30
N GLY A 101 -33.38 6.67 20.54
CA GLY A 101 -34.81 6.79 20.27
C GLY A 101 -35.73 6.35 21.43
N SER A 102 -35.22 5.67 22.45
CA SER A 102 -36.03 5.10 23.56
C SER A 102 -36.07 5.96 24.84
N GLY A 103 -35.51 7.17 24.80
CA GLY A 103 -35.43 8.10 25.95
C GLY A 103 -36.56 9.14 26.09
N GLN A 104 -37.62 9.07 25.28
CA GLN A 104 -38.79 9.96 25.41
C GLN A 104 -40.08 9.14 25.51
N ALA A 105 -40.47 8.80 26.75
CA ALA A 105 -41.83 8.42 27.12
C ALA A 105 -42.05 8.68 28.61
#